data_AF-A0A3R6FKA6-F1
#
_entry.id   AF-A0A3R6FKA6-F1
#
_cell.length_a   1.000
_cell.length_b   1.000
_cell.length_c   1.000
_cell.angle_alpha   90.00
_cell.angle_beta   90.00
_cell.angle_gamma   90.00
#
_symmetry.space_group_name_H-M   'P 1'
#
loop_
_entity.id
_entity.type
_entity.pdbx_description
1 polymer ?
#
loop_
_entity_poly.entity_id
_entity_poly.type
_entity_poly.pdbx_seq_one_letter_code
_entity_poly.pdbx_strand_id
1 'polypeptide(L)' 'MDSRKEKIKQELNLSDQEYDFLEKYQSMKLSQRFGDVFDRLKNDKSKAIYTHDGSIQLFYIQGKRVDKAKWEKLHHDS' A
#
# COMPACT_ATOMS: atom_id res chain seq x y z
N MET A 1 -4.36 -5.63 21.64
CA MET A 1 -4.41 -4.98 20.32
C MET A 1 -3.06 -4.36 20.06
N ASP A 2 -2.42 -4.70 18.95
CA ASP A 2 -1.11 -4.17 18.61
C ASP A 2 -1.25 -2.68 18.23
N SER A 3 -0.81 -1.77 19.11
CA SER A 3 -1.03 -0.33 18.93
C SER A 3 -0.43 0.21 17.63
N ARG A 4 0.58 -0.48 17.09
CA ARG A 4 1.20 -0.15 15.80
C ARG A 4 0.30 -0.50 14.61
N LYS A 5 -0.33 -1.69 14.61
CA LYS A 5 -1.24 -2.14 13.54
C LYS A 5 -2.40 -1.15 13.35
N GLU A 6 -3.04 -0.75 14.44
CA GLU A 6 -4.18 0.19 14.39
C GLU A 6 -3.77 1.58 13.89
N LYS A 7 -2.61 2.09 14.32
CA LYS A 7 -2.08 3.37 13.82
C LYS A 7 -1.82 3.34 12.32
N ILE A 8 -1.16 2.29 11.83
CA ILE A 8 -0.86 2.13 10.40
C ILE A 8 -2.14 2.02 9.58
N LYS A 9 -3.12 1.23 10.06
CA LYS A 9 -4.43 1.12 9.41
C LYS A 9 -5.14 2.46 9.28
N GLN A 10 -5.13 3.27 10.33
CA GLN A 10 -5.75 4.59 10.31
C GLN A 10 -4.99 5.56 9.40
N GLU A 11 -3.65 5.59 9.48
CA GLU A 11 -2.82 6.48 8.67
C GLU A 11 -2.92 6.19 7.17
N LEU A 12 -2.94 4.91 6.79
CA LEU A 12 -2.94 4.48 5.38
C LEU A 12 -4.34 4.12 4.86
N ASN A 13 -5.37 4.29 5.69
CA ASN A 13 -6.76 3.94 5.42
C ASN A 13 -6.88 2.49 4.88
N LEU A 14 -6.49 1.54 5.73
CA LEU A 14 -6.48 0.10 5.44
C LEU A 14 -7.55 -0.62 6.25
N SER A 15 -8.22 -1.57 5.60
CA SER A 15 -8.93 -2.64 6.29
C SER A 15 -7.97 -3.68 6.87
N ASP A 16 -8.44 -4.55 7.76
CA ASP A 16 -7.64 -5.64 8.31
C ASP A 16 -7.10 -6.57 7.22
N GLN A 17 -7.92 -6.92 6.22
CA GLN A 17 -7.50 -7.77 5.10
C GLN A 17 -6.36 -7.14 4.28
N GLU A 18 -6.40 -5.82 4.06
CA GLU A 18 -5.37 -5.12 3.29
C GLU A 18 -4.08 -4.93 4.07
N TYR A 19 -4.20 -4.68 5.38
CA TYR A 19 -3.04 -4.67 6.28
C TYR A 19 -2.34 -6.04 6.27
N ASP A 20 -3.09 -7.12 6.47
CA ASP A 20 -2.53 -8.48 6.50
C ASP A 20 -1.90 -8.85 5.14
N PHE A 21 -2.48 -8.37 4.03
CA PHE A 21 -1.88 -8.50 2.71
C PHE A 21 -0.55 -7.73 2.61
N LEU A 22 -0.48 -6.47 3.04
CA LEU A 22 0.74 -5.67 3.00
C LEU A 22 1.84 -6.25 3.89
N GLU A 23 1.48 -6.75 5.07
CA GLU A 23 2.39 -7.42 5.99
C GLU A 23 2.96 -8.71 5.39
N LYS A 24 2.11 -9.52 4.72
CA LYS A 24 2.57 -10.69 3.94
C LYS A 24 3.41 -10.28 2.74
N TYR A 25 3.05 -9.22 2.03
CA TYR A 25 3.77 -8.68 0.88
C TYR A 25 5.19 -8.25 1.26
N GLN A 26 5.36 -7.62 2.41
CA GLN A 26 6.67 -7.31 3.00
C GLN A 26 7.47 -8.58 3.29
N SER A 27 6.84 -9.60 3.88
CA SER A 27 7.49 -10.87 4.23
C SER A 27 7.92 -11.69 2.99
N MET A 28 7.15 -11.63 1.90
CA MET A 28 7.47 -12.32 0.64
C MET A 28 8.60 -11.65 -0.14
N LYS A 29 8.78 -10.33 0.00
CA LYS A 29 9.90 -9.60 -0.59
C LYS A 29 11.12 -9.68 0.32
N LEU A 30 11.79 -10.83 0.30
CA LEU A 30 12.98 -11.26 1.05
C LEU A 30 14.22 -10.32 1.09
N SER A 31 14.15 -9.07 0.63
CA SER A 31 15.32 -8.19 0.58
C SER A 31 15.29 -7.11 1.66
N GLN A 32 16.20 -7.23 2.62
CA GLN A 32 16.71 -6.18 3.54
C GLN A 32 17.06 -4.83 2.88
N ARG A 33 16.98 -4.70 1.55
CA ARG A 33 17.29 -3.48 0.79
C ARG A 33 16.09 -2.57 0.54
N PHE A 34 14.88 -3.02 0.82
CA PHE A 34 13.68 -2.20 0.68
C PHE A 34 13.09 -1.96 2.06
N GLY A 35 12.99 -0.69 2.48
CA GLY A 35 12.34 -0.31 3.72
C GLY A 35 10.94 -0.88 3.84
N ASP A 36 10.42 -0.84 5.07
CA ASP A 36 9.09 -1.33 5.43
C ASP A 36 8.03 -0.86 4.41
N VAL A 37 7.14 -1.77 3.99
CA VAL A 37 6.16 -1.44 2.93
C VAL A 37 5.31 -0.25 3.32
N PHE A 38 4.98 -0.09 4.61
CA PHE A 38 4.20 1.01 5.13
C PHE A 38 4.98 2.33 5.07
N ASP A 39 6.28 2.31 5.41
CA ASP A 39 7.15 3.48 5.26
C ASP A 39 7.33 3.89 3.79
N ARG A 40 7.46 2.91 2.89
CA ARG A 40 7.52 3.20 1.46
C ARG A 40 6.22 3.80 0.97
N LEU A 41 5.08 3.25 1.37
CA LEU A 41 3.79 3.83 1.00
C LEU A 41 3.71 5.30 1.41
N LYS A 42 4.12 5.66 2.64
CA LYS A 42 4.15 7.05 3.13
C LYS A 42 5.05 7.99 2.32
N ASN A 43 6.20 7.49 1.84
CA ASN A 43 7.24 8.33 1.23
C ASN A 43 7.28 8.28 -0.30
N ASP A 44 6.61 7.31 -0.93
CA ASP A 44 6.63 7.14 -2.38
C ASP A 44 5.72 8.17 -3.06
N LYS A 45 6.16 8.67 -4.22
CA LYS A 45 5.39 9.65 -5.01
C LYS A 45 4.11 9.03 -5.55
N SER A 46 4.20 7.79 -6.04
CA SER A 46 3.07 7.02 -6.54
C SER A 46 3.36 5.53 -6.43
N LYS A 47 2.49 4.78 -5.75
CA LYS A 47 2.60 3.32 -5.62
C LYS A 47 1.28 2.60 -5.85
N ALA A 48 1.31 1.61 -6.74
CA ALA A 48 0.26 0.60 -6.88
C ALA A 48 0.76 -0.75 -6.34
N ILE A 49 -0.08 -1.43 -5.58
CA ILE A 49 0.16 -2.78 -5.05
C ILE A 49 -1.13 -3.58 -5.21
N TYR A 50 -1.04 -4.76 -5.78
CA TYR A 50 -2.19 -5.61 -6.01
C TYR A 50 -1.85 -7.09 -5.84
N THR A 51 -2.85 -7.89 -5.48
CA THR A 51 -2.75 -9.36 -5.48
C THR A 51 -2.69 -9.89 -6.91
N HIS A 52 -2.17 -11.10 -7.10
CA HIS A 52 -2.05 -11.72 -8.42
C HIS A 52 -3.42 -11.95 -9.08
N ASP A 53 -4.41 -12.32 -8.28
CA ASP A 53 -5.81 -12.51 -8.70
C ASP A 53 -6.61 -11.20 -8.77
N GLY A 54 -6.02 -10.07 -8.34
CA GLY A 54 -6.64 -8.75 -8.43
C GLY A 54 -7.73 -8.44 -7.41
N SER A 55 -8.00 -9.34 -6.45
CA SER A 55 -8.95 -9.12 -5.34
C SER A 55 -8.62 -7.91 -4.47
N ILE A 56 -7.35 -7.58 -4.30
CA ILE A 56 -6.89 -6.41 -3.54
C ILE A 56 -6.10 -5.53 -4.49
N GLN A 57 -6.50 -4.26 -4.58
CA GLN A 57 -5.82 -3.23 -5.35
C GLN A 57 -5.70 -1.98 -4.49
N LEU A 58 -4.46 -1.63 -4.14
CA LEU A 58 -4.14 -0.47 -3.32
C LEU A 58 -3.36 0.52 -4.16
N PHE A 59 -3.83 1.76 -4.20
CA PHE A 59 -3.22 2.85 -4.95
C PHE A 59 -2.92 4.00 -4.01
N TYR A 60 -1.70 4.53 -4.10
CA TYR A 60 -1.22 5.61 -3.23
C TYR A 60 -0.53 6.68 -4.05
N ILE A 61 -0.89 7.94 -3.84
CA ILE A 61 -0.21 9.11 -4.42
C ILE A 61 0.26 9.98 -3.26
N GLN A 62 1.56 10.27 -3.19
CA GLN A 62 2.19 11.05 -2.12
C GLN A 62 1.80 10.54 -0.72
N GLY A 63 1.86 9.21 -0.52
CA GLY A 63 1.46 8.56 0.73
C GLY A 63 -0.02 8.54 1.07
N LYS A 64 -0.88 9.13 0.23
CA LYS A 64 -2.33 9.11 0.44
C LYS A 64 -2.98 8.08 -0.44
N ARG A 65 -3.88 7.29 0.16
CA ARG A 65 -4.67 6.32 -0.58
C ARG A 65 -5.62 7.02 -1.55
N VAL A 66 -5.71 6.49 -2.76
CA VAL A 66 -6.60 6.97 -3.82
C VAL A 66 -7.36 5.80 -4.44
N ASP A 67 -8.49 6.13 -5.05
CA ASP A 67 -9.25 5.21 -5.89
C ASP A 67 -8.55 4.98 -7.25
N LYS A 68 -8.94 3.86 -7.89
CA LYS A 68 -8.39 3.43 -9.17
C LYS A 68 -8.55 4.49 -10.27
N ALA A 69 -9.72 5.14 -10.35
CA ALA A 69 -9.99 6.15 -11.36
C ALA A 69 -9.01 7.34 -11.26
N LYS A 70 -8.74 7.82 -10.03
CA LYS A 70 -7.75 8.87 -9.80
C LYS A 70 -6.32 8.42 -10.10
N TRP A 71 -5.97 7.18 -9.78
CA TRP A 71 -4.69 6.59 -10.14
C TRP A 71 -4.50 6.52 -11.66
N GLU A 72 -5.48 5.97 -12.37
CA GLU A 72 -5.44 5.82 -13.83
C GLU A 72 -5.32 7.18 -14.52
N LYS A 73 -6.09 8.19 -14.08
CA LYS A 73 -5.98 9.55 -14.62
C LYS A 73 -4.57 10.16 -14.51
N LEU A 74 -3.83 9.85 -13.44
CA LEU A 74 -2.47 10.37 -13.26
C LEU A 74 -1.44 9.64 -14.15
N HIS A 75 -1.69 8.36 -14.48
CA HIS A 75 -0.70 7.48 -15.10
C HIS A 75 -1.05 7.04 -16.55
N HIS A 76 -2.25 7.35 -17.06
CA HIS A 76 -2.64 7.16 -18.47
C HIS A 76 -2.39 8.39 -19.36
N ASP A 77 -2.02 9.53 -18.81
CA ASP A 77 -1.70 10.75 -19.57
C ASP A 77 -0.20 10.80 -20.00
N SER A 78 0.42 9.64 -20.27
CA SER A 78 1.83 9.52 -20.71
C SER A 78 1.99 8.64 -21.94
#